data_AF-A0A1Y0UW95-F1
#
_entry.id   AF-A0A1Y0UW95-F1
#
_cell.length_a   1.000
_cell.length_b   1.000
_cell.length_c   1.000
_cell.angle_alpha   90.00
_cell.angle_beta   90.00
_cell.angle_gamma   90.00
#
_symmetry.space_group_name_H-M   'P 1'
#
loop_
_entity.id
_entity.type
_entity.pdbx_description
1 polymer ?
#
loop_
_entity_poly.entity_id
_entity_poly.type
_entity_poly.pdbx_seq_one_letter_code
_entity_poly.pdbx_strand_id
1 'polypeptide(L)'
;MVLDPAVGDIGLAVMADRDILNVKTARAAAPPASFRHNSMADALYLGGFLNAAPSQYVQFTPDGVVIHTPGTVEISAKSLKISGDTSISGSLNVGQDVQAGGVSLTSHVHGGVMPGSGSTSTPQG
;
A
#
# COMPACT_ATOMS: atom_id res chain seq x y z
N MET A 1 -4.66 6.65 -7.85
CA MET A 1 -3.49 7.08 -8.63
C MET A 1 -2.82 5.82 -9.16
N VAL A 2 -2.79 5.61 -10.47
CA VAL A 2 -1.96 4.57 -11.09
C VAL A 2 -0.53 5.06 -10.93
N LEU A 3 0.25 4.40 -10.08
CA LEU A 3 1.53 4.92 -9.62
C LEU A 3 2.61 4.84 -10.72
N ASP A 4 2.50 3.84 -11.61
CA ASP A 4 3.43 3.63 -12.72
C ASP A 4 2.67 3.57 -14.05
N PRO A 5 2.84 4.55 -14.96
CA PRO A 5 2.21 4.50 -16.27
C PRO A 5 2.77 3.34 -17.11
N ALA A 6 1.88 2.59 -17.77
CA ALA A 6 2.19 1.50 -18.67
C ALA A 6 2.07 1.91 -20.14
N VAL A 7 2.66 1.12 -21.04
CA VAL A 7 2.49 1.30 -22.50
C VAL A 7 1.00 1.17 -22.83
N GLY A 8 0.45 2.21 -23.47
CA GLY A 8 -0.97 2.29 -23.80
C GLY A 8 -1.78 3.19 -22.86
N ASP A 9 -1.22 3.63 -21.74
CA ASP A 9 -1.88 4.59 -20.85
C ASP A 9 -2.01 5.96 -21.49
N ILE A 10 -3.24 6.48 -21.50
CA ILE A 10 -3.61 7.81 -21.94
C ILE A 10 -3.48 8.79 -20.77
N GLY A 11 -3.04 10.01 -21.09
CA GLY A 11 -2.86 11.09 -20.13
C GLY A 11 -2.80 12.45 -20.82
N LEU A 12 -2.57 13.49 -20.02
CA LEU A 12 -2.35 14.85 -20.47
C LEU A 12 -0.86 15.11 -20.63
N ALA A 13 -0.46 15.63 -21.78
CA ALA A 13 0.87 16.20 -21.97
C ALA A 13 0.82 17.72 -21.71
N VAL A 14 1.69 18.20 -20.82
CA VAL A 14 1.82 19.63 -20.46
C VAL A 14 3.17 20.12 -20.98
N MET A 15 3.14 21.05 -21.93
CA MET A 15 4.33 21.58 -22.58
C MET A 15 4.87 22.75 -21.76
N ALA A 16 6.14 22.67 -21.39
CA ALA A 16 6.81 23.79 -20.77
C ALA A 16 7.00 24.94 -21.77
N ASP A 17 6.95 26.17 -21.26
CA ASP A 17 7.23 27.37 -22.08
C ASP A 17 8.68 27.38 -22.60
N ARG A 18 9.62 26.80 -21.84
CA ARG A 18 11.07 26.77 -22.15
C ARG A 18 11.64 25.35 -22.07
N ASP A 19 12.78 25.15 -22.72
CA ASP A 19 13.60 23.94 -22.60
C ASP A 19 13.88 23.59 -21.12
N ILE A 20 13.53 22.36 -20.72
CA ILE A 20 13.63 21.89 -19.33
C ILE A 20 14.83 20.96 -19.08
N LEU A 21 15.76 20.77 -20.03
CA LEU A 21 16.91 19.86 -19.88
C LEU A 21 17.74 20.16 -18.63
N ASN A 22 18.17 21.41 -18.47
CA ASN A 22 19.06 21.79 -17.36
C ASN A 22 18.36 21.71 -16.00
N VAL A 23 17.08 22.11 -15.90
CA VAL A 23 16.31 22.02 -14.64
C VAL A 23 16.02 20.57 -14.24
N LYS A 24 15.80 19.66 -15.22
CA LYS A 24 15.68 18.22 -14.96
C LYS A 24 16.96 17.63 -14.39
N THR A 25 18.11 17.98 -14.96
CA THR A 25 19.42 17.48 -14.53
C THR A 25 19.84 18.06 -13.18
N ALA A 26 19.71 19.37 -13.00
CA ALA A 26 20.16 20.07 -11.79
C ALA A 26 19.21 19.87 -10.59
N ARG A 27 17.92 19.58 -10.83
CA ARG A 27 16.85 19.58 -9.82
C ARG A 27 16.79 20.88 -9.01
N ALA A 28 17.12 21.99 -9.67
CA ALA A 28 17.19 23.33 -9.14
C ALA A 28 16.90 24.34 -10.25
N ALA A 29 16.78 25.62 -9.90
CA ALA A 29 16.67 26.69 -10.87
C ALA A 29 17.89 26.70 -11.80
N ALA A 30 17.66 26.71 -13.11
CA ALA A 30 18.71 26.66 -14.13
C ALA A 30 18.24 27.36 -15.42
N PRO A 31 19.16 27.92 -16.23
CA PRO A 31 18.81 28.52 -17.51
C PRO A 31 18.40 27.45 -18.55
N PRO A 32 17.55 27.79 -19.54
CA PRO A 32 17.21 26.89 -20.65
C PRO A 32 18.46 26.44 -21.42
N ALA A 33 18.52 25.18 -21.82
CA ALA A 33 19.65 24.64 -22.59
C ALA A 33 19.59 25.01 -24.09
N SER A 34 18.44 25.49 -24.55
CA SER A 34 18.21 25.95 -25.91
C SER A 34 17.08 26.98 -25.96
N PHE A 35 16.84 27.55 -27.14
CA PHE A 35 15.73 28.47 -27.41
C PHE A 35 14.41 27.76 -27.77
N ARG A 36 14.29 26.44 -27.51
CA ARG A 36 13.02 25.74 -27.76
C ARG A 36 11.93 26.26 -26.81
N HIS A 37 10.73 26.42 -27.38
CA HIS A 37 9.54 26.88 -26.67
C HIS A 37 8.34 26.01 -27.03
N ASN A 38 7.52 25.68 -26.03
CA ASN A 38 6.26 24.93 -26.20
C ASN A 38 6.43 23.64 -27.04
N SER A 39 7.55 22.94 -26.86
CA SER A 39 7.90 21.76 -27.65
C SER A 39 7.48 20.48 -26.93
N MET A 40 7.05 19.48 -27.70
CA MET A 40 6.84 18.12 -27.21
C MET A 40 8.09 17.52 -26.55
N ALA A 41 9.29 17.95 -26.95
CA ALA A 41 10.55 17.49 -26.36
C ALA A 41 10.70 17.91 -24.87
N ASP A 42 9.93 18.90 -24.45
CA ASP A 42 9.94 19.52 -23.12
C ASP A 42 8.58 19.36 -22.42
N ALA A 43 7.84 18.30 -22.76
CA ALA A 43 6.55 17.97 -22.16
C ALA A 43 6.69 17.16 -20.86
N LEU A 44 5.75 17.38 -19.95
CA LEU A 44 5.51 16.60 -18.74
C LEU A 44 4.23 15.78 -18.93
N TYR A 45 4.24 14.52 -18.48
CA TYR A 45 3.07 13.63 -18.55
C TYR A 45 2.31 13.63 -17.22
N LEU A 46 1.00 13.83 -17.29
CA LEU A 46 0.06 13.66 -16.19
C LEU A 46 -0.91 12.53 -16.57
N GLY A 47 -0.73 11.36 -15.96
CA GLY A 47 -1.52 10.15 -16.30
C GLY A 47 -2.91 10.11 -15.69
N GLY A 48 -3.71 9.13 -16.15
CA GLY A 48 -5.02 8.80 -15.56
C GLY A 48 -6.23 9.33 -16.32
N PHE A 49 -6.05 9.85 -17.55
CA PHE A 49 -7.15 10.35 -18.38
C PHE A 49 -7.56 9.31 -19.40
N LEU A 50 -8.86 9.04 -19.53
CA LEU A 50 -9.44 8.17 -20.58
C LEU A 50 -8.91 6.72 -20.59
N ASN A 51 -8.25 6.28 -19.52
CA ASN A 51 -7.85 4.89 -19.34
C ASN A 51 -9.05 4.01 -19.03
N ALA A 52 -8.89 2.70 -19.23
CA ALA A 52 -9.82 1.71 -18.70
C ALA A 52 -9.94 1.83 -17.17
N ALA A 53 -11.05 1.34 -16.61
CA ALA A 53 -11.22 1.30 -15.16
C ALA A 53 -10.04 0.54 -14.49
N PRO A 54 -9.42 1.10 -13.43
CA PRO A 54 -8.25 0.48 -12.82
C PRO A 54 -8.63 -0.83 -12.12
N SER A 55 -7.87 -1.90 -12.37
CA SER A 55 -8.01 -3.18 -11.67
C SER A 55 -7.23 -3.25 -10.34
N GLN A 56 -6.34 -2.28 -10.08
CA GLN A 56 -5.58 -2.14 -8.86
C GLN A 56 -5.45 -0.65 -8.49
N TYR A 57 -5.72 -0.30 -7.24
CA TYR A 57 -5.72 1.10 -6.79
C TYR A 57 -5.71 1.25 -5.27
N VAL A 58 -5.29 2.44 -4.83
CA VAL A 58 -5.68 3.02 -3.54
C VAL A 58 -6.65 4.16 -3.81
N GLN A 59 -7.83 4.10 -3.20
CA GLN A 59 -8.91 5.07 -3.37
C GLN A 59 -9.26 5.71 -2.03
N PHE A 60 -9.38 7.04 -2.03
CA PHE A 60 -9.95 7.80 -0.91
C PHE A 60 -11.39 8.15 -1.25
N THR A 61 -12.30 7.85 -0.33
CA THR A 61 -13.74 8.15 -0.43
C THR A 61 -14.16 8.96 0.80
N PRO A 62 -15.35 9.60 0.79
CA PRO A 62 -15.89 10.22 2.00
C PRO A 62 -16.01 9.25 3.19
N ASP A 63 -16.17 7.95 2.90
CA ASP A 63 -16.37 6.90 3.89
C ASP A 63 -15.08 6.20 4.32
N GLY A 64 -13.93 6.47 3.68
CA GLY A 64 -12.64 5.91 4.08
C GLY A 64 -11.64 5.68 2.96
N VAL A 65 -10.85 4.62 3.10
CA VAL A 65 -9.79 4.24 2.16
C VAL A 65 -9.96 2.80 1.72
N VAL A 66 -9.89 2.56 0.41
CA VAL A 66 -9.93 1.22 -0.18
C VAL A 66 -8.59 0.93 -0.84
N ILE A 67 -7.99 -0.22 -0.50
CA ILE A 67 -6.82 -0.79 -1.16
C ILE A 67 -7.29 -2.03 -1.92
N HIS A 68 -7.24 -1.99 -3.25
CA HIS A 68 -7.68 -3.07 -4.12
C HIS A 68 -6.53 -3.54 -5.00
N THR A 69 -6.30 -4.86 -5.05
CA THR A 69 -5.35 -5.50 -5.96
C THR A 69 -5.82 -6.92 -6.27
N PRO A 70 -5.62 -7.43 -7.50
CA PRO A 70 -5.81 -8.85 -7.81
C PRO A 70 -4.67 -9.73 -7.24
N GLY A 71 -3.58 -9.12 -6.78
CA GLY A 71 -2.42 -9.82 -6.21
C GLY A 71 -2.38 -9.72 -4.69
N THR A 72 -1.16 -9.67 -4.16
CA THR A 72 -0.90 -9.61 -2.71
C THR A 72 -0.67 -8.17 -2.26
N VAL A 73 -1.24 -7.82 -1.09
CA VAL A 73 -0.82 -6.63 -0.34
C VAL A 73 0.25 -7.05 0.67
N GLU A 74 1.48 -6.58 0.50
CA GLU A 74 2.57 -6.77 1.46
C GLU A 74 2.79 -5.47 2.26
N ILE A 75 2.78 -5.57 3.60
CA ILE A 75 3.01 -4.43 4.51
C ILE A 75 4.26 -4.73 5.34
N SER A 76 5.35 -4.04 5.03
CA SER A 76 6.61 -4.14 5.79
C SER A 76 6.79 -2.89 6.65
N ALA A 77 6.71 -3.06 7.97
CA ALA A 77 6.86 -1.98 8.94
C ALA A 77 7.47 -2.52 10.23
N LYS A 78 8.16 -1.65 10.99
CA LYS A 78 8.68 -2.01 12.33
C LYS A 78 7.55 -2.39 13.29
N SER A 79 6.39 -1.76 13.17
CA SER A 79 5.18 -2.09 13.93
C SER A 79 3.93 -1.70 13.14
N LEU A 80 2.86 -2.47 13.31
CA LEU A 80 1.53 -2.20 12.76
C LEU A 80 0.54 -2.05 13.93
N LYS A 81 -0.28 -1.00 13.92
CA LYS A 81 -1.34 -0.77 14.90
C LYS A 81 -2.67 -0.58 14.18
N ILE A 82 -3.66 -1.39 14.51
CA ILE A 82 -5.02 -1.31 14.01
C ILE A 82 -5.91 -0.92 15.19
N SER A 83 -6.57 0.24 15.10
CA SER A 83 -7.38 0.78 16.21
C SER A 83 -8.89 0.55 16.04
N GLY A 84 -9.31 0.04 14.87
CA GLY A 84 -10.70 -0.31 14.59
C GLY A 84 -10.92 -1.82 14.58
N ASP A 85 -12.18 -2.22 14.55
CA ASP A 85 -12.56 -3.62 14.41
C ASP A 85 -11.98 -4.21 13.13
N THR A 86 -11.47 -5.44 13.24
CA THR A 86 -10.80 -6.14 12.14
C THR A 86 -11.51 -7.46 11.88
N SER A 87 -11.89 -7.68 10.62
CA SER A 87 -12.44 -8.95 10.16
C SER A 87 -11.52 -9.58 9.12
N ILE A 88 -11.27 -10.88 9.26
CA ILE A 88 -10.42 -11.66 8.36
C ILE A 88 -11.26 -12.85 7.90
N SER A 89 -11.64 -12.88 6.63
CA SER A 89 -12.44 -13.99 6.07
C SER A 89 -11.60 -15.21 5.70
N GLY A 90 -10.30 -15.04 5.51
CA GLY A 90 -9.34 -16.11 5.26
C GLY A 90 -8.63 -16.58 6.53
N SER A 91 -7.59 -17.40 6.37
CA SER A 91 -6.76 -17.85 7.49
C SER A 91 -5.84 -16.74 7.99
N LEU A 92 -5.70 -16.63 9.31
CA LEU A 92 -4.69 -15.82 9.97
C LEU A 92 -3.57 -16.72 10.51
N ASN A 93 -2.36 -16.57 9.97
CA ASN A 93 -1.16 -17.23 10.49
C ASN A 93 -0.34 -16.22 11.29
N VAL A 94 -0.10 -16.51 12.57
CA VAL A 94 0.71 -15.67 13.45
C VAL A 94 1.98 -16.44 13.81
N GLY A 95 3.14 -15.89 13.48
CA GLY A 95 4.42 -16.59 13.70
C GLY A 95 4.85 -16.65 15.17
N GLN A 96 4.19 -15.92 16.06
CA GLN A 96 4.44 -15.86 17.50
C GLN A 96 3.12 -16.11 18.24
N ASP A 97 2.84 -15.39 19.33
CA ASP A 97 1.62 -15.55 20.13
C ASP A 97 0.53 -14.55 19.75
N VAL A 98 -0.72 -14.92 20.01
CA VAL A 98 -1.87 -14.01 20.00
C VAL A 98 -2.25 -13.72 21.44
N GLN A 99 -2.16 -12.45 21.83
CA GLN A 99 -2.53 -11.98 23.16
C GLN A 99 -3.91 -11.31 23.10
N ALA A 100 -4.93 -11.96 23.66
CA ALA A 100 -6.29 -11.43 23.73
C ALA A 100 -6.64 -11.04 25.17
N GLY A 101 -6.81 -9.76 25.45
CA GLY A 101 -7.08 -9.28 26.81
C GLY A 101 -5.97 -9.63 27.82
N GLY A 102 -4.73 -9.78 27.35
CA GLY A 102 -3.58 -10.21 28.17
C GLY A 102 -3.46 -11.73 28.37
N VAL A 103 -4.34 -12.52 27.76
CA VAL A 103 -4.29 -13.99 27.77
C VAL A 103 -3.65 -14.51 26.49
N SER A 104 -2.68 -15.40 26.65
CA SER A 104 -1.93 -16.04 25.57
C SER A 104 -2.74 -17.15 24.92
N LEU A 105 -2.90 -17.10 23.60
CA LEU A 105 -3.53 -18.18 22.87
C LEU A 105 -2.71 -19.48 22.96
N THR A 106 -1.38 -19.37 22.94
CA THR A 106 -0.47 -20.53 22.93
C THR A 106 -0.19 -21.14 24.30
N SER A 107 -0.42 -20.41 25.40
CA SER A 107 -0.04 -20.85 26.76
C SER A 107 -1.10 -20.70 27.84
N HIS A 108 -2.34 -20.33 27.50
CA HIS A 108 -3.41 -20.22 28.49
C HIS A 108 -3.72 -21.57 29.16
N VAL A 109 -4.22 -21.47 30.40
CA VAL A 109 -4.66 -22.60 31.22
C VAL A 109 -6.07 -22.37 31.71
N HIS A 110 -6.80 -23.46 31.99
CA HIS A 110 -8.14 -23.42 32.57
C HIS A 110 -8.08 -23.79 34.06
N GLY A 111 -8.43 -22.84 34.93
CA GLY A 111 -8.56 -23.08 36.38
C GLY A 111 -9.93 -23.63 36.76
N GLY A 112 -10.05 -24.13 38.00
CA GLY A 112 -11.36 -24.52 38.59
C GLY A 112 -11.89 -25.89 38.17
N VAL A 113 -11.11 -26.65 37.39
CA VAL A 113 -11.36 -28.07 37.13
C VAL A 113 -10.55 -28.92 38.10
N MET A 114 -11.13 -29.99 38.66
CA MET A 114 -10.35 -31.00 39.37
C MET A 114 -9.50 -31.72 38.33
N PRO A 115 -8.17 -31.54 38.32
CA PRO A 115 -7.34 -32.26 37.38
C PRO A 115 -7.52 -33.74 37.69
N GLY A 116 -7.77 -34.57 36.67
CA GLY A 116 -7.49 -35.99 36.80
C GLY A 116 -5.99 -36.20 37.01
N SER A 117 -5.46 -37.39 36.72
CA SER A 117 -4.01 -37.60 36.69
C SER A 117 -3.28 -36.83 35.56
N GLY A 118 -3.92 -35.85 34.92
CA GLY A 118 -3.38 -35.10 33.80
C GLY A 118 -3.64 -33.61 33.93
N SER A 119 -2.63 -32.81 33.61
CA SER A 119 -2.81 -31.47 33.06
C SER A 119 -3.38 -31.61 31.66
N THR A 120 -4.23 -30.68 31.20
CA THR A 120 -4.42 -30.56 29.75
C THR A 120 -3.05 -30.26 29.15
N SER A 121 -2.61 -31.04 28.17
CA SER A 121 -1.41 -30.71 27.40
C SER A 121 -1.59 -29.33 26.75
N THR A 122 -0.50 -28.68 26.35
CA THR A 122 -0.59 -27.50 25.46
C THR A 122 -1.49 -27.85 24.26
N PRO A 123 -2.26 -26.88 23.71
CA PRO A 123 -3.08 -27.12 22.53
C PRO A 123 -2.24 -27.80 21.44
N GLN A 124 -2.68 -28.97 20.98
CA GLN A 124 -2.04 -29.66 19.86
C GLN A 124 -2.66 -29.12 18.58
N GLY A 125 -1.84 -28.50 17.74
CA GLY A 125 -2.19 -28.09 16.38
C GLY A 125 -2.11 -29.24 15.39
#